data_AF-A0A1I8HRE8-F1
#
_entry.id   AF-A0A1I8HRE8-F1
#
_cell.length_a   1.000
_cell.length_b   1.000
_cell.length_c   1.000
_cell.angle_alpha   90.00
_cell.angle_beta   90.00
_cell.angle_gamma   90.00
#
_symmetry.space_group_name_H-M   'P 1'
#
loop_
_entity.id
_entity.type
_entity.pdbx_description
1 polymer ?
#
loop_
_entity_poly.entity_id
_entity_poly.type
_entity_poly.pdbx_seq_one_letter_code
_entity_poly.pdbx_strand_id
1 'polypeptide(L)'
;MDAAEIQARKRLKPIDYAGLRQQAEAQKRSSAAAEAKANKLAELQSQGKERHLLKQHRLAWKKECLRLRKLRLRHAKEAESFLHSAFPPGSELHSVASELESLDMAMQQDRDIFKEDTVQPYWLLCEDLKFFCQHRGGGGEEGSAGDPREIQSLVADMKAKQSDILATLDRESANLEQELASLAADFGISVGGADDEACCFDELEPGHQTGIPEEAWDLECPSDDLKAEALQEFILLDQRYLERLAELREKFSTTLAKAPFGGWPEAEHRLFELIRDEYLTGPVVFNRHSLCADRLERTFPARTRQQLADHGDWLTAWRAWCERRHVLAASWRRARAELLVKIEATFAQAWQHEEEDIVREGERDKRDALRAVLSEKLRVWRQQKEEEAQLELRAEERRRQELEERERQEAEREERQRQQQRRQLSTYQQEKERLRSEAAAREEARLEQLKRQLREQAERDAQRIGYRREERSKRMEAERMRTEQLAEAGVQREERLEHLRELVRPRVLPDIERATGDTAASKLHQHRRRGQSSADEEADEPLPVHAPGPTATTFTDKQILADPRVRLEGALRQAGLIGNDYAKELLRRQAGPLERYRKDQVSTVFKYEQQQQQQPH
;
A
#
# COMPACT_ATOMS: atom_id res chain seq x y z
N MET A 1 -74.45 -100.78 60.29
CA MET A 1 -74.58 -99.33 60.54
C MET A 1 -74.26 -99.12 62.00
N ASP A 2 -72.97 -98.93 62.26
CA ASP A 2 -72.35 -99.04 63.58
C ASP A 2 -72.75 -97.89 64.50
N ALA A 3 -72.90 -98.20 65.79
CA ALA A 3 -73.21 -97.22 66.83
C ALA A 3 -72.20 -96.05 66.89
N ALA A 4 -70.98 -96.25 66.38
CA ALA A 4 -69.96 -95.22 66.24
C ALA A 4 -70.32 -94.15 65.18
N GLU A 5 -70.99 -94.54 64.09
CA GLU A 5 -71.40 -93.64 63.01
C GLU A 5 -72.56 -92.72 63.44
N ILE A 6 -73.44 -93.23 64.32
CA ILE A 6 -74.55 -92.48 64.90
C ILE A 6 -74.05 -91.45 65.92
N GLN A 7 -72.98 -91.75 66.66
CA GLN A 7 -72.39 -90.83 67.63
C GLN A 7 -71.57 -89.71 66.96
N ALA A 8 -70.93 -89.99 65.80
CA ALA A 8 -70.24 -88.98 65.00
C ALA A 8 -71.20 -87.97 64.36
N ARG A 9 -72.36 -88.42 63.84
CA ARG A 9 -73.39 -87.53 63.28
C ARG A 9 -74.05 -86.60 64.32
N LYS A 10 -74.08 -87.00 65.60
CA LYS A 10 -74.64 -86.18 66.70
C LYS A 10 -73.70 -85.06 67.19
N ARG A 11 -72.43 -85.03 66.77
CA ARG A 11 -71.45 -83.98 67.15
C ARG A 11 -71.30 -82.87 66.10
N LEU A 12 -71.86 -83.05 64.90
CA LEU A 12 -71.85 -82.03 63.86
C LEU A 12 -73.07 -81.12 64.05
N LYS A 13 -72.83 -79.87 64.49
CA LYS A 13 -73.88 -78.84 64.53
C LYS A 13 -74.46 -78.71 63.11
N PRO A 14 -75.80 -78.72 62.94
CA PRO A 14 -76.40 -78.51 61.62
C PRO A 14 -75.94 -77.15 61.10
N ILE A 15 -75.26 -77.15 59.95
CA ILE A 15 -74.84 -75.91 59.28
C ILE A 15 -76.13 -75.26 58.77
N ASP A 16 -76.41 -74.05 59.24
CA ASP A 16 -77.57 -73.27 58.80
C ASP A 16 -77.31 -72.72 57.39
N TYR A 17 -77.60 -73.56 56.39
CA TYR A 17 -77.46 -73.20 54.98
C TYR A 17 -78.40 -72.06 54.58
N ALA A 18 -79.52 -71.84 55.27
CA ALA A 18 -80.44 -70.74 54.99
C ALA A 18 -79.85 -69.42 55.49
N GLY A 19 -79.33 -69.39 56.72
CA GLY A 19 -78.59 -68.24 57.26
C GLY A 19 -77.34 -67.90 56.44
N LEU A 20 -76.58 -68.90 55.99
CA LEU A 20 -75.41 -68.70 55.13
C LEU A 20 -75.79 -68.13 53.76
N ARG A 21 -76.90 -68.60 53.16
CA ARG A 21 -77.42 -68.03 51.89
C ARG A 21 -77.88 -66.59 52.06
N GLN A 22 -78.58 -66.27 53.15
CA GLN A 22 -78.98 -64.89 53.45
C GLN A 22 -77.77 -63.98 53.67
N GLN A 23 -76.73 -64.46 54.38
CA GLN A 23 -75.48 -63.73 54.55
C GLN A 23 -74.74 -63.54 53.21
N ALA A 24 -74.69 -64.55 52.37
CA ALA A 24 -74.08 -64.45 51.03
C ALA A 24 -74.87 -63.50 50.10
N GLU A 25 -76.20 -63.52 50.14
CA GLU A 25 -77.05 -62.57 49.41
C GLU A 25 -76.93 -61.15 49.94
N ALA A 26 -76.87 -60.96 51.26
CA ALA A 26 -76.62 -59.67 51.88
C ALA A 26 -75.23 -59.13 51.51
N GLN A 27 -74.21 -59.99 51.50
CA GLN A 27 -72.86 -59.63 51.07
C GLN A 27 -72.80 -59.29 49.58
N LYS A 28 -73.51 -60.04 48.71
CA LYS A 28 -73.66 -59.70 47.28
C LYS A 28 -74.38 -58.37 47.05
N ARG A 29 -75.45 -58.08 47.81
CA ARG A 29 -76.13 -56.77 47.74
C ARG A 29 -75.22 -55.64 48.23
N SER A 30 -74.44 -55.88 49.28
CA SER A 30 -73.46 -54.93 49.80
C SER A 30 -72.31 -54.69 48.81
N SER A 31 -71.80 -55.72 48.14
CA SER A 31 -70.76 -55.58 47.12
C SER A 31 -71.30 -54.85 45.89
N ALA A 32 -72.49 -55.19 45.41
CA ALA A 32 -73.15 -54.49 44.31
C ALA A 32 -73.41 -53.00 44.64
N ALA A 33 -73.81 -52.69 45.88
CA ALA A 33 -73.95 -51.30 46.33
C ALA A 33 -72.61 -50.57 46.44
N ALA A 34 -71.52 -51.26 46.81
CA ALA A 34 -70.17 -50.70 46.81
C ALA A 34 -69.66 -50.44 45.38
N GLU A 35 -69.88 -51.38 44.46
CA GLU A 35 -69.58 -51.23 43.02
C GLU A 35 -70.37 -50.08 42.39
N ALA A 36 -71.66 -49.97 42.67
CA ALA A 36 -72.48 -48.86 42.18
C ALA A 36 -71.98 -47.49 42.71
N LYS A 37 -71.55 -47.43 43.97
CA LYS A 37 -70.92 -46.22 44.54
C LYS A 37 -69.57 -45.92 43.88
N ALA A 38 -68.74 -46.94 43.63
CA ALA A 38 -67.46 -46.79 42.95
C ALA A 38 -67.64 -46.28 41.51
N ASN A 39 -68.59 -46.86 40.76
CA ASN A 39 -68.93 -46.42 39.40
C ASN A 39 -69.44 -44.96 39.40
N LYS A 40 -70.31 -44.60 40.34
CA LYS A 40 -70.79 -43.22 40.47
C LYS A 40 -69.67 -42.24 40.81
N LEU A 41 -68.72 -42.62 41.66
CA LEU A 41 -67.53 -41.79 41.94
C LEU A 41 -66.64 -41.66 40.69
N ALA A 42 -66.44 -42.74 39.92
CA ALA A 42 -65.68 -42.71 38.68
C ALA A 42 -66.33 -41.82 37.62
N GLU A 43 -67.66 -41.87 37.48
CA GLU A 43 -68.43 -40.97 36.61
C GLU A 43 -68.27 -39.50 37.03
N LEU A 44 -68.42 -39.19 38.32
CA LEU A 44 -68.23 -37.83 38.83
C LEU A 44 -66.81 -37.31 38.61
N GLN A 45 -65.79 -38.18 38.77
CA GLN A 45 -64.41 -37.85 38.46
C GLN A 45 -64.20 -37.61 36.95
N SER A 46 -64.78 -38.45 36.09
CA SER A 46 -64.74 -38.28 34.62
C SER A 46 -65.39 -36.97 34.20
N GLN A 47 -66.60 -36.68 34.69
CA GLN A 47 -67.30 -35.41 34.46
C GLN A 47 -66.50 -34.22 35.01
N GLY A 48 -65.82 -34.37 36.15
CA GLY A 48 -64.95 -33.35 36.71
C GLY A 48 -63.75 -33.03 35.80
N LYS A 49 -63.10 -34.07 35.26
CA LYS A 49 -62.01 -33.93 34.28
C LYS A 49 -62.49 -33.25 33.01
N GLU A 50 -63.62 -33.68 32.46
CA GLU A 50 -64.23 -33.10 31.27
C GLU A 50 -64.58 -31.62 31.48
N ARG A 51 -65.21 -31.27 32.61
CA ARG A 51 -65.50 -29.88 32.96
C ARG A 51 -64.23 -29.03 33.08
N HIS A 52 -63.15 -29.59 33.62
CA HIS A 52 -61.87 -28.90 33.71
C HIS A 52 -61.26 -28.67 32.32
N LEU A 53 -61.27 -29.69 31.47
CA LEU A 53 -60.77 -29.62 30.09
C LEU A 53 -61.54 -28.56 29.27
N LEU A 54 -62.87 -28.57 29.33
CA LEU A 54 -63.71 -27.56 28.67
C LEU A 54 -63.43 -26.14 29.18
N LYS A 55 -63.12 -25.96 30.48
CA LYS A 55 -62.68 -24.66 31.00
C LYS A 55 -61.35 -24.22 30.38
N GLN A 56 -60.42 -25.14 30.17
CA GLN A 56 -59.13 -24.86 29.51
C GLN A 56 -59.34 -24.47 28.03
N HIS A 57 -60.18 -25.18 27.28
CA HIS A 57 -60.54 -24.81 25.90
C HIS A 57 -61.18 -23.42 25.83
N ARG A 58 -62.15 -23.12 26.71
CA ARG A 58 -62.77 -21.78 26.77
C ARG A 58 -61.74 -20.69 27.07
N LEU A 59 -60.76 -20.97 27.92
CA LEU A 59 -59.69 -20.02 28.21
C LEU A 59 -58.78 -19.80 26.99
N ALA A 60 -58.37 -20.88 26.32
CA ALA A 60 -57.58 -20.81 25.10
C ALA A 60 -58.30 -19.97 24.03
N TRP A 61 -59.56 -20.31 23.75
CA TRP A 61 -60.39 -19.59 22.79
C TRP A 61 -60.57 -18.11 23.14
N LYS A 62 -60.88 -17.78 24.41
CA LYS A 62 -60.99 -16.36 24.84
C LYS A 62 -59.71 -15.56 24.57
N LYS A 63 -58.54 -16.17 24.83
CA LYS A 63 -57.27 -15.51 24.57
C LYS A 63 -57.01 -15.35 23.07
N GLU A 64 -57.39 -16.35 22.28
CA GLU A 64 -57.25 -16.31 20.83
C GLU A 64 -58.17 -15.27 20.19
N CYS A 65 -59.44 -15.18 20.60
CA CYS A 65 -60.32 -14.10 20.17
C CYS A 65 -59.74 -12.70 20.45
N LEU A 66 -59.08 -12.51 21.60
CA LEU A 66 -58.40 -11.26 21.92
C LEU A 66 -57.21 -11.01 20.99
N ARG A 67 -56.43 -12.05 20.65
CA ARG A 67 -55.32 -11.96 19.68
C ARG A 67 -55.84 -11.59 18.30
N LEU A 68 -56.82 -12.32 17.79
CA LEU A 68 -57.43 -12.08 16.47
C LEU A 68 -58.04 -10.68 16.38
N ARG A 69 -58.72 -10.21 17.44
CA ARG A 69 -59.25 -8.84 17.47
C ARG A 69 -58.14 -7.78 17.38
N LYS A 70 -57.01 -8.00 18.07
CA LYS A 70 -55.84 -7.11 17.96
C LYS A 70 -55.21 -7.16 16.58
N LEU A 71 -55.09 -8.35 16.00
CA LEU A 71 -54.53 -8.57 14.67
C LEU A 71 -55.39 -7.88 13.59
N ARG A 72 -56.71 -8.08 13.64
CA ARG A 72 -57.67 -7.40 12.76
C ARG A 72 -57.56 -5.88 12.85
N LEU A 73 -57.49 -5.32 14.07
CA LEU A 73 -57.34 -3.88 14.25
C LEU A 73 -56.01 -3.37 13.69
N ARG A 74 -54.94 -4.15 13.83
CA ARG A 74 -53.63 -3.81 13.27
C ARG A 74 -53.66 -3.79 11.75
N HIS A 75 -54.16 -4.85 11.11
CA HIS A 75 -54.24 -4.92 9.65
C HIS A 75 -55.18 -3.88 9.06
N ALA A 76 -56.29 -3.56 9.73
CA ALA A 76 -57.17 -2.47 9.30
C ALA A 76 -56.43 -1.12 9.27
N LYS A 77 -55.61 -0.83 10.29
CA LYS A 77 -54.78 0.39 10.32
C LYS A 77 -53.67 0.38 9.27
N GLU A 78 -53.05 -0.78 9.04
CA GLU A 78 -52.04 -0.93 7.98
C GLU A 78 -52.66 -0.68 6.60
N ALA A 79 -53.85 -1.22 6.33
CA ALA A 79 -54.60 -0.97 5.10
C ALA A 79 -54.99 0.51 4.94
N GLU A 80 -55.53 1.14 5.99
CA GLU A 80 -55.85 2.58 6.00
C GLU A 80 -54.60 3.43 5.72
N SER A 81 -53.48 3.10 6.37
CA SER A 81 -52.21 3.80 6.14
C SER A 81 -51.68 3.60 4.71
N PHE A 82 -51.85 2.41 4.15
CA PHE A 82 -51.49 2.11 2.77
C PHE A 82 -52.33 2.94 1.81
N LEU A 83 -53.66 2.96 1.97
CA LEU A 83 -54.56 3.77 1.14
C LEU A 83 -54.20 5.25 1.20
N HIS A 84 -53.94 5.80 2.39
CA HIS A 84 -53.50 7.20 2.52
C HIS A 84 -52.13 7.47 1.88
N SER A 85 -51.21 6.51 1.89
CA SER A 85 -49.88 6.64 1.28
C SER A 85 -49.90 6.48 -0.25
N ALA A 86 -50.69 5.53 -0.76
CA ALA A 86 -50.82 5.22 -2.17
C ALA A 86 -51.68 6.27 -2.90
N PHE A 87 -52.67 6.85 -2.20
CA PHE A 87 -53.63 7.80 -2.76
C PHE A 87 -53.68 9.10 -1.93
N PRO A 88 -52.61 9.92 -1.95
CA PRO A 88 -52.55 11.13 -1.15
C PRO A 88 -53.65 12.14 -1.53
N PRO A 89 -54.18 12.91 -0.57
CA PRO A 89 -55.23 13.89 -0.82
C PRO A 89 -54.77 14.93 -1.85
N GLY A 90 -55.53 15.09 -2.93
CA GLY A 90 -55.19 15.94 -4.09
C GLY A 90 -54.64 15.18 -5.30
N SER A 91 -54.38 13.87 -5.20
CA SER A 91 -54.11 13.00 -6.35
C SER A 91 -55.38 12.77 -7.16
N GLU A 92 -55.25 12.58 -8.48
CA GLU A 92 -56.36 12.17 -9.37
C GLU A 92 -56.99 10.83 -8.94
N LEU A 93 -56.22 9.99 -8.24
CA LEU A 93 -56.65 8.67 -7.75
C LEU A 93 -57.26 8.73 -6.32
N HIS A 94 -57.33 9.91 -5.69
CA HIS A 94 -57.93 10.05 -4.36
C HIS A 94 -59.44 9.80 -4.35
N SER A 95 -60.13 10.02 -5.50
CA SER A 95 -61.54 9.66 -5.67
C SER A 95 -61.76 8.15 -5.50
N VAL A 96 -60.85 7.32 -6.01
CA VAL A 96 -60.91 5.86 -5.87
C VAL A 96 -60.78 5.44 -4.41
N ALA A 97 -59.87 6.06 -3.65
CA ALA A 97 -59.75 5.80 -2.21
C ALA A 97 -61.04 6.18 -1.45
N SER A 98 -61.65 7.31 -1.80
CA SER A 98 -62.92 7.76 -1.21
C SER A 98 -64.09 6.82 -1.56
N GLU A 99 -64.12 6.31 -2.79
CA GLU A 99 -65.10 5.32 -3.23
C GLU A 99 -64.95 4.00 -2.45
N LEU A 100 -63.73 3.51 -2.28
CA LEU A 100 -63.45 2.31 -1.48
C LEU A 100 -63.85 2.46 -0.02
N GLU A 101 -63.57 3.61 0.61
CA GLU A 101 -64.03 3.91 1.97
C GLU A 101 -65.57 3.94 2.06
N SER A 102 -66.25 4.52 1.06
CA SER A 102 -67.71 4.55 1.01
C SER A 102 -68.32 3.14 0.88
N LEU A 103 -67.68 2.27 0.08
CA LEU A 103 -68.09 0.89 -0.10
C LEU A 103 -67.87 0.07 1.18
N ASP A 104 -66.75 0.25 1.88
CA ASP A 104 -66.50 -0.42 3.16
C ASP A 104 -67.55 0.00 4.21
N MET A 105 -67.89 1.29 4.28
CA MET A 105 -68.93 1.78 5.18
C MET A 105 -70.32 1.21 4.83
N ALA A 106 -70.67 1.12 3.54
CA ALA A 106 -71.92 0.50 3.10
C ALA A 106 -71.96 -1.00 3.47
N MET A 107 -70.89 -1.74 3.21
CA MET A 107 -70.76 -3.15 3.56
C MET A 107 -70.84 -3.40 5.07
N GLN A 108 -70.30 -2.48 5.89
CA GLN A 108 -70.45 -2.55 7.35
C GLN A 108 -71.90 -2.34 7.79
N GLN A 109 -72.62 -1.38 7.19
CA GLN A 109 -74.03 -1.14 7.48
C GLN A 109 -74.90 -2.35 7.10
N ASP A 110 -74.73 -2.88 5.89
CA ASP A 110 -75.47 -4.07 5.42
C ASP A 110 -75.22 -5.27 6.34
N ARG A 111 -73.99 -5.44 6.81
CA ARG A 111 -73.63 -6.48 7.77
C ARG A 111 -74.31 -6.29 9.13
N ASP A 112 -74.40 -5.06 9.61
CA ASP A 112 -75.07 -4.76 10.88
C ASP A 112 -76.58 -4.99 10.79
N ILE A 113 -77.22 -4.55 9.70
CA ILE A 113 -78.64 -4.82 9.40
C ILE A 113 -78.88 -6.34 9.34
N PHE A 114 -78.08 -7.07 8.57
CA PHE A 114 -78.20 -8.52 8.46
C PHE A 114 -78.07 -9.21 9.82
N LYS A 115 -77.16 -8.74 10.69
CA LYS A 115 -76.97 -9.27 12.04
C LYS A 115 -78.17 -8.97 12.95
N GLU A 116 -78.73 -7.77 12.87
CA GLU A 116 -79.96 -7.42 13.59
C GLU A 116 -81.13 -8.30 13.15
N ASP A 117 -81.27 -8.56 11.84
CA ASP A 117 -82.39 -9.34 11.31
C ASP A 117 -82.26 -10.85 11.57
N THR A 118 -81.04 -11.40 11.58
CA THR A 118 -80.82 -12.86 11.62
C THR A 118 -80.29 -13.38 12.95
N VAL A 119 -79.39 -12.64 13.61
CA VAL A 119 -78.69 -13.10 14.81
C VAL A 119 -79.42 -12.67 16.08
N GLN A 120 -79.95 -11.44 16.13
CA GLN A 120 -80.64 -10.92 17.31
C GLN A 120 -81.90 -11.72 17.68
N PRO A 121 -82.77 -12.14 16.75
CA PRO A 121 -83.95 -12.96 17.09
C PRO A 121 -83.55 -14.31 17.70
N TYR A 122 -82.45 -14.89 17.24
CA TYR A 122 -81.91 -16.13 17.80
C TYR A 122 -81.41 -15.95 19.23
N TRP A 123 -80.71 -14.85 19.51
CA TRP A 123 -80.26 -14.52 20.85
C TRP A 123 -81.43 -14.28 21.80
N LEU A 124 -82.43 -13.52 21.36
CA LEU A 124 -83.65 -13.27 22.14
C LEU A 124 -84.37 -14.57 22.48
N LEU A 125 -84.59 -15.46 21.50
CA LEU A 125 -85.18 -16.77 21.78
C LEU A 125 -84.32 -17.60 22.75
N CYS A 126 -83.00 -17.56 22.62
CA CYS A 126 -82.13 -18.26 23.56
C CYS A 126 -82.24 -17.72 24.99
N GLU A 127 -82.42 -16.41 25.16
CA GLU A 127 -82.65 -15.78 26.47
C GLU A 127 -84.02 -16.15 27.02
N ASP A 128 -85.06 -16.08 26.19
CA ASP A 128 -86.42 -16.48 26.52
C ASP A 128 -86.50 -17.95 26.94
N LEU A 129 -85.83 -18.84 26.21
CA LEU A 129 -85.74 -20.27 26.54
C LEU A 129 -85.00 -20.51 27.86
N LYS A 130 -83.94 -19.75 28.15
CA LYS A 130 -83.21 -19.85 29.44
C LYS A 130 -84.10 -19.38 30.58
N PHE A 131 -84.80 -18.26 30.41
CA PHE A 131 -85.77 -17.74 31.36
C PHE A 131 -86.88 -18.76 31.63
N PHE A 132 -87.46 -19.31 30.56
CA PHE A 132 -88.48 -20.37 30.62
C PHE A 132 -87.98 -21.61 31.39
N CYS A 133 -86.77 -22.11 31.09
CA CYS A 133 -86.21 -23.27 31.78
C CYS A 133 -85.94 -23.01 33.27
N GLN A 134 -85.52 -21.80 33.63
CA GLN A 134 -85.23 -21.42 35.02
C GLN A 134 -86.50 -21.25 35.86
N HIS A 135 -87.59 -20.78 35.27
CA HIS A 135 -88.82 -20.46 36.00
C HIS A 135 -89.85 -21.59 36.00
N ARG A 136 -89.75 -22.56 35.09
CA ARG A 136 -90.58 -23.77 35.11
C ARG A 136 -90.12 -24.82 36.14
N GLY A 137 -88.86 -24.76 36.59
CA GLY A 137 -88.28 -25.69 37.57
C GLY A 137 -88.52 -25.35 39.04
N GLY A 138 -88.94 -24.11 39.35
CA GLY A 138 -89.36 -23.69 40.69
C GLY A 138 -90.88 -23.59 40.72
N GLY A 139 -91.56 -24.43 41.49
CA GLY A 139 -93.03 -24.59 41.48
C GLY A 139 -93.82 -23.36 41.96
N GLY A 140 -93.83 -22.28 41.19
CA GLY A 140 -94.60 -21.07 41.45
C GLY A 140 -95.31 -20.56 40.20
N GLU A 141 -96.64 -20.53 40.31
CA GLU A 141 -97.61 -19.78 39.48
C GLU A 141 -97.81 -20.25 38.02
N GLU A 142 -98.91 -20.99 37.82
CA GLU A 142 -99.47 -21.44 36.53
C GLU A 142 -100.01 -20.30 35.62
N GLY A 143 -99.51 -19.07 35.77
CA GLY A 143 -100.13 -17.89 35.14
C GLY A 143 -99.47 -17.35 33.87
N SER A 144 -98.22 -17.71 33.54
CA SER A 144 -97.48 -16.98 32.47
C SER A 144 -96.45 -17.82 31.68
N ALA A 145 -96.43 -19.13 31.80
CA ALA A 145 -95.53 -19.97 31.01
C ALA A 145 -96.25 -20.45 29.73
N GLY A 146 -95.85 -19.92 28.56
CA GLY A 146 -96.43 -20.28 27.25
C GLY A 146 -96.40 -21.79 26.96
N ASP A 147 -97.27 -22.25 26.06
CA ASP A 147 -97.45 -23.68 25.76
C ASP A 147 -96.11 -24.30 25.27
N PRO A 148 -95.59 -25.35 25.93
CA PRO A 148 -94.38 -26.04 25.50
C PRO A 148 -94.38 -26.50 24.03
N ARG A 149 -95.56 -26.77 23.46
CA ARG A 149 -95.71 -27.16 22.05
C ARG A 149 -95.51 -25.99 21.10
N GLU A 150 -96.01 -24.81 21.46
CA GLU A 150 -95.82 -23.56 20.69
C GLU A 150 -94.34 -23.16 20.68
N ILE A 151 -93.66 -23.30 21.82
CA ILE A 151 -92.22 -23.04 21.94
C ILE A 151 -91.41 -24.03 21.09
N GLN A 152 -91.78 -25.32 21.08
CA GLN A 152 -91.12 -26.32 20.23
C GLN A 152 -91.34 -26.03 18.73
N SER A 153 -92.54 -25.60 18.35
CA SER A 153 -92.83 -25.18 16.97
C SER A 153 -92.00 -23.97 16.58
N LEU A 154 -91.96 -22.92 17.42
CA LEU A 154 -91.17 -21.71 17.18
C LEU A 154 -89.67 -22.02 17.03
N VAL A 155 -89.13 -22.91 17.85
CA VAL A 155 -87.73 -23.37 17.75
C VAL A 155 -87.50 -24.12 16.44
N ALA A 156 -88.45 -24.96 16.00
CA ALA A 156 -88.35 -25.68 14.73
C ALA A 156 -88.41 -24.72 13.54
N ASP A 157 -89.36 -23.78 13.54
CA ASP A 157 -89.52 -22.77 12.50
C ASP A 157 -88.29 -21.88 12.38
N MET A 158 -87.71 -21.47 13.51
CA MET A 158 -86.50 -20.65 13.50
C MET A 158 -85.25 -21.43 13.07
N LYS A 159 -85.17 -22.72 13.41
CA LYS A 159 -84.11 -23.60 12.88
C LYS A 159 -84.24 -23.79 11.37
N ALA A 160 -85.46 -23.94 10.85
CA ALA A 160 -85.71 -24.02 9.42
C ALA A 160 -85.29 -22.72 8.71
N LYS A 161 -85.74 -21.57 9.21
CA LYS A 161 -85.31 -20.25 8.71
C LYS A 161 -83.80 -20.08 8.74
N GLN A 162 -83.12 -20.50 9.81
CA GLN A 162 -81.67 -20.42 9.91
C GLN A 162 -80.98 -21.34 8.87
N SER A 163 -81.51 -22.54 8.66
CA SER A 163 -81.02 -23.46 7.62
C SER A 163 -81.16 -22.85 6.23
N ASP A 164 -82.28 -22.20 5.93
CA ASP A 164 -82.53 -21.54 4.65
C ASP A 164 -81.60 -20.34 4.45
N ILE A 165 -81.35 -19.55 5.50
CA ILE A 165 -80.39 -18.44 5.48
C ILE A 165 -78.96 -18.96 5.24
N LEU A 166 -78.54 -20.04 5.90
CA LEU A 166 -77.22 -20.61 5.65
C LEU A 166 -77.10 -21.14 4.21
N ALA A 167 -78.13 -21.84 3.71
CA ALA A 167 -78.12 -22.36 2.34
C ALA A 167 -78.19 -21.26 1.26
N THR A 168 -78.75 -20.08 1.57
CA THR A 168 -78.70 -18.91 0.69
C THR A 168 -77.31 -18.30 0.70
N LEU A 169 -76.72 -18.08 1.89
CA LEU A 169 -75.36 -17.57 2.02
C LEU A 169 -74.32 -18.48 1.36
N ASP A 170 -74.41 -19.80 1.52
CA ASP A 170 -73.48 -20.75 0.89
C ASP A 170 -73.55 -20.68 -0.64
N ARG A 171 -74.74 -20.43 -1.20
CA ARG A 171 -74.91 -20.24 -2.65
C ARG A 171 -74.35 -18.88 -3.10
N GLU A 172 -74.64 -17.82 -2.36
CA GLU A 172 -74.11 -16.49 -2.64
C GLU A 172 -72.59 -16.46 -2.56
N SER A 173 -71.99 -17.11 -1.56
CA SER A 173 -70.54 -17.22 -1.43
C SER A 173 -69.93 -18.01 -2.58
N ALA A 174 -70.52 -19.15 -2.97
CA ALA A 174 -70.04 -19.93 -4.10
C ALA A 174 -70.10 -19.14 -5.42
N ASN A 175 -71.17 -18.38 -5.63
CA ASN A 175 -71.29 -17.51 -6.80
C ASN A 175 -70.23 -16.41 -6.80
N LEU A 176 -70.02 -15.74 -5.65
CA LEU A 176 -68.99 -14.70 -5.52
C LEU A 176 -67.57 -15.26 -5.70
N GLU A 177 -67.27 -16.43 -5.15
CA GLU A 177 -65.98 -17.11 -5.37
C GLU A 177 -65.76 -17.41 -6.86
N GLN A 178 -66.80 -17.82 -7.58
CA GLN A 178 -66.74 -18.06 -9.02
C GLN A 178 -66.55 -16.76 -9.81
N GLU A 179 -67.28 -15.71 -9.47
CA GLU A 179 -67.13 -14.38 -10.09
C GLU A 179 -65.72 -13.82 -9.85
N LEU A 180 -65.22 -13.89 -8.62
CA LEU A 180 -63.86 -13.48 -8.27
C LEU A 180 -62.82 -14.31 -9.02
N ALA A 181 -62.98 -15.63 -9.13
CA ALA A 181 -62.09 -16.48 -9.91
C ALA A 181 -62.11 -16.13 -11.41
N SER A 182 -63.26 -15.74 -11.95
CA SER A 182 -63.36 -15.30 -13.36
C SER A 182 -62.65 -13.97 -13.59
N LEU A 183 -62.86 -12.99 -12.70
CA LEU A 183 -62.17 -11.69 -12.76
C LEU A 183 -60.66 -11.84 -12.55
N ALA A 184 -60.25 -12.69 -11.61
CA ALA A 184 -58.86 -13.06 -11.36
C ALA A 184 -58.19 -13.55 -12.65
N ALA A 185 -58.85 -14.47 -13.38
CA ALA A 185 -58.36 -14.98 -14.65
C ALA A 185 -58.29 -13.89 -15.73
N ASP A 186 -59.31 -13.03 -15.83
CA ASP A 186 -59.38 -11.95 -16.82
C ASP A 186 -58.28 -10.89 -16.63
N PHE A 187 -57.91 -10.60 -15.38
CA PHE A 187 -56.86 -9.63 -15.04
C PHE A 187 -55.48 -10.26 -14.79
N GLY A 188 -55.34 -11.59 -14.91
CA GLY A 188 -54.09 -12.29 -14.58
C GLY A 188 -53.67 -12.14 -13.12
N ILE A 189 -54.62 -11.88 -12.21
CA ILE A 189 -54.39 -11.70 -10.78
C ILE A 189 -54.68 -13.03 -10.09
N SER A 190 -53.75 -13.56 -9.30
CA SER A 190 -54.07 -14.67 -8.40
C SER A 190 -54.86 -14.14 -7.20
N VAL A 191 -56.19 -14.31 -7.21
CA VAL A 191 -57.06 -13.99 -6.06
C VAL A 191 -57.05 -15.19 -5.11
N GLY A 192 -55.92 -15.37 -4.44
CA GLY A 192 -55.72 -16.33 -3.34
C GLY A 192 -54.99 -15.61 -2.22
N GLY A 193 -55.56 -15.66 -1.01
CA GLY A 193 -55.16 -14.86 0.15
C GLY A 193 -53.65 -14.67 0.31
N ALA A 194 -53.26 -13.41 0.52
CA ALA A 194 -51.90 -12.93 0.67
C ALA A 194 -51.16 -13.42 1.94
N ASP A 195 -51.62 -14.50 2.58
CA ASP A 195 -51.02 -15.05 3.79
C ASP A 195 -50.63 -16.53 3.55
N ASP A 196 -49.33 -16.73 3.38
CA ASP A 196 -48.53 -17.94 3.63
C ASP A 196 -48.66 -19.22 2.77
N GLU A 197 -49.74 -19.49 2.02
CA GLU A 197 -49.79 -20.71 1.15
C GLU A 197 -49.78 -20.43 -0.37
N ALA A 198 -50.26 -19.26 -0.81
CA ALA A 198 -50.27 -18.89 -2.23
C ALA A 198 -48.86 -18.61 -2.79
N CYS A 199 -47.90 -18.24 -1.94
CA CYS A 199 -46.49 -18.10 -2.31
C CYS A 199 -45.81 -19.44 -2.67
N CYS A 200 -46.49 -20.58 -2.45
CA CYS A 200 -45.94 -21.91 -2.71
C CYS A 200 -46.23 -22.45 -4.10
N PHE A 201 -47.17 -21.88 -4.86
CA PHE A 201 -47.60 -22.50 -6.12
C PHE A 201 -47.13 -21.74 -7.37
N ASP A 202 -47.38 -20.44 -7.56
CA ASP A 202 -47.50 -19.96 -8.95
C ASP A 202 -46.55 -18.88 -9.52
N GLU A 203 -45.58 -18.32 -8.81
CA GLU A 203 -44.75 -17.24 -9.43
C GLU A 203 -43.39 -17.66 -9.99
N LEU A 204 -43.02 -18.94 -9.93
CA LEU A 204 -41.73 -19.42 -10.43
C LEU A 204 -41.85 -20.83 -11.01
N GLU A 205 -42.75 -21.01 -11.97
CA GLU A 205 -42.44 -21.96 -13.04
C GLU A 205 -41.16 -21.45 -13.74
N PRO A 206 -40.12 -22.28 -13.89
CA PRO A 206 -38.80 -21.85 -14.37
C PRO A 206 -38.80 -21.16 -15.75
N GLY A 207 -39.89 -21.22 -16.52
CA GLY A 207 -39.95 -20.69 -17.88
C GLY A 207 -39.89 -19.17 -18.05
N HIS A 208 -40.24 -18.35 -17.05
CA HIS A 208 -40.36 -16.90 -17.26
C HIS A 208 -39.18 -16.05 -16.77
N GLN A 209 -38.22 -16.64 -16.03
CA GLN A 209 -37.08 -15.88 -15.49
C GLN A 209 -35.72 -16.58 -15.61
N THR A 210 -35.64 -17.83 -16.07
CA THR A 210 -34.35 -18.45 -16.39
C THR A 210 -33.83 -17.98 -17.74
N GLY A 211 -32.52 -17.88 -17.87
CA GLY A 211 -31.83 -17.37 -19.04
C GLY A 211 -31.12 -16.05 -18.76
N ILE A 212 -30.51 -15.53 -19.81
CA ILE A 212 -29.79 -14.26 -19.78
C ILE A 212 -30.83 -13.14 -19.78
N PRO A 213 -30.80 -12.21 -18.79
CA PRO A 213 -31.66 -11.03 -18.79
C PRO A 213 -31.46 -10.19 -20.06
N GLU A 214 -32.52 -9.54 -20.56
CA GLU A 214 -32.42 -8.63 -21.71
C GLU A 214 -31.44 -7.50 -21.42
N GLU A 215 -31.43 -7.00 -20.18
CA GLU A 215 -30.53 -5.95 -19.73
C GLU A 215 -29.05 -6.36 -19.91
N ALA A 216 -28.73 -7.64 -19.71
CA ALA A 216 -27.37 -8.14 -19.87
C ALA A 216 -26.95 -8.26 -21.34
N TRP A 217 -27.90 -8.47 -22.25
CA TRP A 217 -27.63 -8.51 -23.69
C TRP A 217 -27.30 -7.13 -24.26
N ASP A 218 -28.01 -6.11 -23.77
CA ASP A 218 -27.86 -4.72 -24.19
C ASP A 218 -26.57 -4.07 -23.70
N LEU A 219 -25.86 -4.69 -22.74
CA LEU A 219 -24.58 -4.19 -22.26
C LEU A 219 -23.49 -4.21 -23.35
N GLU A 220 -22.86 -3.07 -23.56
CA GLU A 220 -21.73 -2.90 -24.46
C GLU A 220 -20.44 -3.38 -23.79
N CYS A 221 -19.66 -4.21 -24.50
CA CYS A 221 -18.39 -4.76 -24.04
C CYS A 221 -17.34 -4.60 -25.14
N PRO A 222 -16.09 -4.19 -24.83
CA PRO A 222 -15.03 -4.05 -25.84
C PRO A 222 -14.52 -5.40 -26.38
N SER A 223 -14.79 -6.51 -25.69
CA SER A 223 -14.37 -7.86 -26.08
C SER A 223 -15.55 -8.82 -26.11
N ASP A 224 -15.77 -9.44 -27.28
CA ASP A 224 -16.85 -10.43 -27.48
C ASP A 224 -16.64 -11.70 -26.63
N ASP A 225 -15.38 -12.12 -26.43
CA ASP A 225 -15.03 -13.27 -25.61
C ASP A 225 -15.39 -13.01 -24.13
N LEU A 226 -15.03 -11.84 -23.61
CA LEU A 226 -15.39 -11.43 -22.25
C LEU A 226 -16.92 -11.32 -22.08
N LYS A 227 -17.63 -10.83 -23.10
CA LYS A 227 -19.09 -10.80 -23.09
C LYS A 227 -19.69 -12.19 -23.03
N ALA A 228 -19.20 -13.12 -23.85
CA ALA A 228 -19.68 -14.51 -23.86
C ALA A 228 -19.46 -15.21 -22.50
N GLU A 229 -18.27 -15.05 -21.90
CA GLU A 229 -17.97 -15.59 -20.57
C GLU A 229 -18.88 -15.01 -19.49
N ALA A 230 -19.08 -13.68 -19.48
CA ALA A 230 -19.98 -13.01 -18.55
C ALA A 230 -21.43 -13.49 -18.67
N LEU A 231 -21.92 -13.69 -19.89
CA LEU A 231 -23.28 -14.19 -20.12
C LEU A 231 -23.44 -15.68 -19.75
N GLN A 232 -22.38 -16.48 -19.91
CA GLN A 232 -22.38 -17.88 -19.51
C GLN A 232 -22.59 -18.06 -18.00
N GLU A 233 -22.12 -17.12 -17.17
CA GLU A 233 -22.30 -17.17 -15.71
C GLU A 233 -23.79 -17.14 -15.30
N PHE A 234 -24.66 -16.48 -16.05
CA PHE A 234 -26.11 -16.54 -15.80
C PHE A 234 -26.65 -17.96 -16.00
N ILE A 235 -26.23 -18.62 -17.07
CA ILE A 235 -26.65 -19.99 -17.39
C ILE A 235 -26.15 -20.95 -16.30
N LEU A 236 -24.91 -20.80 -15.85
CA LEU A 236 -24.35 -21.60 -14.77
C LEU A 236 -25.06 -21.37 -13.43
N LEU A 237 -25.43 -20.12 -13.13
CA LEU A 237 -26.20 -19.78 -11.94
C LEU A 237 -27.58 -20.43 -11.95
N ASP A 238 -28.26 -20.41 -13.10
CA ASP A 238 -29.56 -21.03 -13.29
C ASP A 238 -29.48 -22.55 -13.17
N GLN A 239 -28.47 -23.18 -13.77
CA GLN A 239 -28.23 -24.62 -13.64
C GLN A 239 -28.05 -25.03 -12.17
N ARG A 240 -27.22 -24.30 -11.42
CA ARG A 240 -27.01 -24.56 -9.97
C ARG A 240 -28.31 -24.41 -9.18
N TYR A 241 -29.13 -23.42 -9.50
CA TYR A 241 -30.44 -23.24 -8.87
C TYR A 241 -31.37 -24.41 -9.17
N LEU A 242 -31.47 -24.82 -10.44
CA LEU A 242 -32.31 -25.94 -10.87
C LEU A 242 -31.86 -27.27 -10.24
N GLU A 243 -30.56 -27.54 -10.19
CA GLU A 243 -30.00 -28.69 -9.48
C GLU A 243 -30.39 -28.67 -8.01
N ARG A 244 -30.21 -27.53 -7.34
CA ARG A 244 -30.56 -27.40 -5.91
C ARG A 244 -32.06 -27.53 -5.67
N LEU A 245 -32.88 -27.05 -6.58
CA LEU A 245 -34.33 -27.21 -6.55
C LEU A 245 -34.73 -28.68 -6.76
N ALA A 246 -34.06 -29.39 -7.67
CA ALA A 246 -34.28 -30.82 -7.89
C ALA A 246 -33.92 -31.64 -6.66
N GLU A 247 -32.75 -31.39 -6.03
CA GLU A 247 -32.38 -32.01 -4.76
C GLU A 247 -33.41 -31.72 -3.66
N LEU A 248 -33.94 -30.50 -3.61
CA LEU A 248 -34.96 -30.12 -2.63
C LEU A 248 -36.27 -30.85 -2.89
N ARG A 249 -36.70 -30.96 -4.15
CA ARG A 249 -37.87 -31.74 -4.57
C ARG A 249 -37.71 -33.22 -4.20
N GLU A 250 -36.53 -33.80 -4.40
CA GLU A 250 -36.25 -35.18 -4.04
C GLU A 250 -36.36 -35.40 -2.51
N LYS A 251 -35.75 -34.51 -1.71
CA LYS A 251 -35.80 -34.54 -0.24
C LYS A 251 -37.23 -34.50 0.31
N PHE A 252 -38.13 -33.79 -0.37
CA PHE A 252 -39.54 -33.64 0.02
C PHE A 252 -40.51 -34.46 -0.85
N SER A 253 -40.01 -35.41 -1.65
CA SER A 253 -40.81 -36.19 -2.61
C SER A 253 -42.03 -36.87 -1.98
N THR A 254 -41.90 -37.43 -0.79
CA THR A 254 -42.99 -38.08 -0.03
C THR A 254 -44.07 -37.10 0.42
N THR A 255 -43.69 -35.85 0.69
CA THR A 255 -44.60 -34.78 1.09
C THR A 255 -45.33 -34.22 -0.14
N LEU A 256 -44.57 -34.00 -1.22
CA LEU A 256 -45.07 -33.51 -2.51
C LEU A 256 -46.04 -34.50 -3.17
N ALA A 257 -45.84 -35.80 -3.01
CA ALA A 257 -46.75 -36.83 -3.54
C ALA A 257 -48.19 -36.74 -2.98
N LYS A 258 -48.37 -36.06 -1.84
CA LYS A 258 -49.68 -35.86 -1.19
C LYS A 258 -50.17 -34.41 -1.29
N ALA A 259 -49.46 -33.55 -2.00
CA ALA A 259 -49.85 -32.15 -2.18
C ALA A 259 -51.16 -32.01 -2.99
N PRO A 260 -51.91 -30.90 -2.86
CA PRO A 260 -51.63 -29.75 -2.00
C PRO A 260 -52.10 -29.91 -0.54
N PHE A 261 -53.00 -30.86 -0.24
CA PHE A 261 -53.67 -30.95 1.07
C PHE A 261 -53.34 -32.21 1.89
N GLY A 262 -52.24 -32.90 1.60
CA GLY A 262 -51.82 -34.09 2.34
C GLY A 262 -52.67 -35.34 2.08
N GLY A 263 -53.44 -35.36 0.99
CA GLY A 263 -54.44 -36.38 0.70
C GLY A 263 -55.75 -36.21 1.49
N TRP A 264 -55.95 -35.06 2.13
CA TRP A 264 -57.19 -34.70 2.81
C TRP A 264 -58.10 -33.85 1.91
N PRO A 265 -59.42 -33.90 2.10
CA PRO A 265 -60.32 -32.91 1.50
C PRO A 265 -59.91 -31.50 1.94
N GLU A 266 -59.98 -30.54 1.03
CA GLU A 266 -59.60 -29.14 1.29
C GLU A 266 -60.30 -28.55 2.52
N ALA A 267 -61.62 -28.76 2.64
CA ALA A 267 -62.38 -28.26 3.78
C ALA A 267 -61.90 -28.87 5.12
N GLU A 268 -61.57 -30.16 5.15
CA GLU A 268 -61.04 -30.82 6.36
C GLU A 268 -59.62 -30.35 6.68
N HIS A 269 -58.79 -30.15 5.65
CA HIS A 269 -57.43 -29.64 5.78
C HIS A 269 -57.43 -28.21 6.35
N ARG A 270 -58.21 -27.30 5.76
CA ARG A 270 -58.34 -25.91 6.24
C ARG A 270 -58.85 -25.86 7.68
N LEU A 271 -59.82 -26.72 8.02
CA LEU A 271 -60.31 -26.82 9.40
C LEU A 271 -59.23 -27.35 10.36
N PHE A 272 -58.44 -28.34 9.95
CA PHE A 272 -57.32 -28.86 10.74
C PHE A 272 -56.28 -27.77 11.01
N GLU A 273 -55.91 -27.02 9.97
CA GLU A 273 -54.96 -25.92 10.07
C GLU A 273 -55.47 -24.81 10.99
N LEU A 274 -56.72 -24.38 10.81
CA LEU A 274 -57.37 -23.39 11.68
C LEU A 274 -57.29 -23.80 13.16
N ILE A 275 -57.67 -25.04 13.49
CA ILE A 275 -57.61 -25.56 14.87
C ILE A 275 -56.18 -25.57 15.38
N ARG A 276 -55.21 -25.93 14.53
CA ARG A 276 -53.80 -25.93 14.91
C ARG A 276 -53.32 -24.51 15.24
N ASP A 277 -53.67 -23.52 14.44
CA ASP A 277 -53.26 -22.14 14.64
C ASP A 277 -53.91 -21.50 15.87
N GLU A 278 -55.20 -21.80 16.13
CA GLU A 278 -55.92 -21.37 17.33
C GLU A 278 -55.17 -21.77 18.62
N TYR A 279 -54.63 -23.00 18.67
CA TYR A 279 -54.03 -23.53 19.89
C TYR A 279 -52.52 -23.37 19.94
N LEU A 280 -51.81 -23.45 18.82
CA LEU A 280 -50.34 -23.48 18.78
C LEU A 280 -49.73 -22.10 18.52
N THR A 281 -50.38 -21.25 17.72
CA THR A 281 -49.86 -19.92 17.32
C THR A 281 -50.27 -18.81 18.30
N GLY A 282 -51.36 -19.01 19.07
CA GLY A 282 -51.87 -18.05 20.04
C GLY A 282 -50.99 -17.78 21.28
N PRO A 283 -51.51 -17.07 22.30
CA PRO A 283 -50.80 -16.81 23.57
C PRO A 283 -50.64 -18.06 24.45
N VAL A 284 -49.56 -18.11 25.24
CA VAL A 284 -49.18 -19.28 26.06
C VAL A 284 -50.32 -19.74 26.99
N VAL A 285 -50.80 -20.96 26.75
CA VAL A 285 -51.66 -21.73 27.66
C VAL A 285 -50.85 -22.95 28.12
N PHE A 286 -51.09 -23.45 29.33
CA PHE A 286 -50.52 -24.74 29.72
C PHE A 286 -51.15 -25.85 28.85
N ASN A 287 -50.37 -26.89 28.53
CA ASN A 287 -50.86 -28.09 27.83
C ASN A 287 -51.46 -27.84 26.42
N ARG A 288 -50.92 -26.89 25.65
CA ARG A 288 -51.44 -26.48 24.32
C ARG A 288 -51.54 -27.64 23.34
N HIS A 289 -50.50 -28.48 23.27
CA HIS A 289 -50.48 -29.62 22.36
C HIS A 289 -51.52 -30.69 22.71
N SER A 290 -51.76 -30.95 24.00
CA SER A 290 -52.80 -31.92 24.39
C SER A 290 -54.20 -31.35 24.21
N LEU A 291 -54.41 -30.04 24.42
CA LEU A 291 -55.68 -29.37 24.12
C LEU A 291 -55.94 -29.35 22.61
N CYS A 292 -54.92 -29.06 21.80
CA CYS A 292 -55.04 -29.15 20.34
C CYS A 292 -55.40 -30.56 19.89
N ALA A 293 -54.72 -31.59 20.43
CA ALA A 293 -55.02 -32.99 20.13
C ALA A 293 -56.45 -33.38 20.54
N ASP A 294 -56.90 -33.01 21.75
CA ASP A 294 -58.28 -33.26 22.19
C ASP A 294 -59.30 -32.52 21.30
N ARG A 295 -59.03 -31.27 20.92
CA ARG A 295 -59.90 -30.50 20.03
C ARG A 295 -60.00 -31.18 18.65
N LEU A 296 -58.88 -31.61 18.09
CA LEU A 296 -58.83 -32.31 16.80
C LEU A 296 -59.54 -33.67 16.85
N GLU A 297 -59.34 -34.45 17.93
CA GLU A 297 -60.04 -35.73 18.13
C GLU A 297 -61.56 -35.54 18.19
N ARG A 298 -62.05 -34.42 18.75
CA ARG A 298 -63.49 -34.10 18.81
C ARG A 298 -64.05 -33.60 17.48
N THR A 299 -63.28 -32.87 16.69
CA THR A 299 -63.74 -32.34 15.39
C THR A 299 -63.68 -33.39 14.29
N PHE A 300 -62.77 -34.35 14.39
CA PHE A 300 -62.60 -35.43 13.41
C PHE A 300 -62.87 -36.81 14.03
N PRO A 301 -64.12 -37.13 14.42
CA PRO A 301 -64.46 -38.40 15.08
C PRO A 301 -64.24 -39.63 14.19
N ALA A 302 -64.21 -39.46 12.87
CA ALA A 302 -63.94 -40.51 11.91
C ALA A 302 -62.44 -40.81 11.70
N ARG A 303 -61.55 -39.95 12.23
CA ARG A 303 -60.10 -40.07 12.05
C ARG A 303 -59.43 -40.59 13.31
N THR A 304 -58.39 -41.40 13.13
CA THR A 304 -57.61 -41.86 14.29
C THR A 304 -56.63 -40.78 14.73
N ARG A 305 -56.22 -40.82 16.01
CA ARG A 305 -55.18 -39.93 16.54
C ARG A 305 -53.87 -40.01 15.75
N GLN A 306 -53.53 -41.20 15.23
CA GLN A 306 -52.35 -41.39 14.38
C GLN A 306 -52.49 -40.65 13.06
N GLN A 307 -53.64 -40.73 12.39
CA GLN A 307 -53.89 -39.98 11.15
C GLN A 307 -53.79 -38.47 11.34
N LEU A 308 -54.26 -37.95 12.49
CA LEU A 308 -54.13 -36.53 12.84
C LEU A 308 -52.66 -36.12 13.08
N ALA A 309 -51.88 -36.98 13.72
CA ALA A 309 -50.45 -36.74 13.93
C ALA A 309 -49.68 -36.78 12.59
N ASP A 310 -49.91 -37.80 11.77
CA ASP A 310 -49.29 -37.96 10.45
C ASP A 310 -49.59 -36.76 9.53
N HIS A 311 -50.81 -36.23 9.58
CA HIS A 311 -51.19 -35.02 8.84
C HIS A 311 -50.51 -33.77 9.38
N GLY A 312 -50.35 -33.67 10.72
CA GLY A 312 -49.58 -32.60 11.35
C GLY A 312 -48.10 -32.60 10.98
N ASP A 313 -47.50 -33.79 10.90
CA ASP A 313 -46.12 -33.98 10.45
C ASP A 313 -45.98 -33.64 8.97
N TRP A 314 -46.91 -34.09 8.13
CA TRP A 314 -46.97 -33.73 6.72
C TRP A 314 -47.09 -32.21 6.53
N LEU A 315 -48.00 -31.53 7.25
CA LEU A 315 -48.18 -30.07 7.16
C LEU A 315 -46.90 -29.32 7.58
N THR A 316 -46.19 -29.84 8.57
CA THR A 316 -44.91 -29.25 9.00
C THR A 316 -43.83 -29.44 7.93
N ALA A 317 -43.77 -30.61 7.30
CA ALA A 317 -42.86 -30.88 6.18
C ALA A 317 -43.21 -30.04 4.94
N TRP A 318 -44.51 -29.85 4.67
CA TRP A 318 -45.03 -29.03 3.57
C TRP A 318 -44.64 -27.56 3.74
N ARG A 319 -44.92 -26.97 4.92
CA ARG A 319 -44.49 -25.61 5.25
C ARG A 319 -42.96 -25.45 5.16
N ALA A 320 -42.19 -26.45 5.61
CA ALA A 320 -40.74 -26.43 5.48
C ALA A 320 -40.25 -26.52 4.02
N TRP A 321 -40.94 -27.27 3.16
CA TRP A 321 -40.67 -27.29 1.72
C TRP A 321 -40.95 -25.92 1.09
N CYS A 322 -42.12 -25.34 1.36
CA CYS A 322 -42.53 -24.01 0.91
C CYS A 322 -41.48 -22.95 1.26
N GLU A 323 -41.12 -22.86 2.55
CA GLU A 323 -40.15 -21.90 3.05
C GLU A 323 -38.78 -22.07 2.38
N ARG A 324 -38.28 -23.32 2.30
CA ARG A 324 -36.98 -23.59 1.67
C ARG A 324 -36.98 -23.28 0.18
N ARG A 325 -38.09 -23.55 -0.52
CA ARG A 325 -38.26 -23.22 -1.94
C ARG A 325 -38.25 -21.70 -2.11
N HIS A 326 -38.99 -20.97 -1.29
CA HIS A 326 -39.05 -19.52 -1.31
C HIS A 326 -37.67 -18.90 -1.05
N VAL A 327 -36.96 -19.35 0.00
CA VAL A 327 -35.61 -18.86 0.32
C VAL A 327 -34.63 -19.14 -0.82
N LEU A 328 -34.69 -20.34 -1.42
CA LEU A 328 -33.84 -20.71 -2.55
C LEU A 328 -34.10 -19.79 -3.75
N ALA A 329 -35.35 -19.61 -4.13
CA ALA A 329 -35.77 -18.71 -5.19
C ALA A 329 -35.34 -17.26 -4.93
N ALA A 330 -35.59 -16.73 -3.74
CA ALA A 330 -35.20 -15.38 -3.36
C ALA A 330 -33.67 -15.20 -3.36
N SER A 331 -32.91 -16.22 -2.98
CA SER A 331 -31.43 -16.20 -3.06
C SER A 331 -30.93 -16.19 -4.50
N TRP A 332 -31.57 -16.96 -5.38
CA TRP A 332 -31.26 -17.02 -6.81
C TRP A 332 -31.55 -15.69 -7.51
N ARG A 333 -32.73 -15.08 -7.27
CA ARG A 333 -33.06 -13.74 -7.81
C ARG A 333 -32.04 -12.69 -7.39
N ARG A 334 -31.64 -12.69 -6.11
CA ARG A 334 -30.60 -11.78 -5.60
C ARG A 334 -29.26 -12.03 -6.28
N ALA A 335 -28.84 -13.29 -6.41
CA ALA A 335 -27.60 -13.63 -7.09
C ALA A 335 -27.59 -13.20 -8.56
N ARG A 336 -28.72 -13.30 -9.27
CA ARG A 336 -28.85 -12.78 -10.65
C ARG A 336 -28.70 -11.26 -10.72
N ALA A 337 -29.37 -10.54 -9.83
CA ALA A 337 -29.23 -9.08 -9.77
C ALA A 337 -27.79 -8.65 -9.42
N GLU A 338 -27.15 -9.32 -8.46
CA GLU A 338 -25.75 -9.08 -8.13
C GLU A 338 -24.79 -9.42 -9.28
N LEU A 339 -25.09 -10.47 -10.05
CA LEU A 339 -24.29 -10.85 -11.21
C LEU A 339 -24.39 -9.78 -12.31
N LEU A 340 -25.58 -9.24 -12.57
CA LEU A 340 -25.76 -8.14 -13.52
C LEU A 340 -24.88 -6.94 -13.15
N VAL A 341 -24.94 -6.49 -11.89
CA VAL A 341 -24.13 -5.37 -11.40
C VAL A 341 -22.62 -5.67 -11.50
N LYS A 342 -22.21 -6.92 -11.25
CA LYS A 342 -20.80 -7.33 -11.42
C LYS A 342 -20.37 -7.26 -12.88
N ILE A 343 -21.21 -7.71 -13.81
CA ILE A 343 -20.91 -7.70 -15.25
C ILE A 343 -20.82 -6.26 -15.77
N GLU A 344 -21.75 -5.39 -15.35
CA GLU A 344 -21.66 -3.96 -15.66
C GLU A 344 -20.34 -3.35 -15.19
N ALA A 345 -19.91 -3.67 -13.97
CA ALA A 345 -18.65 -3.19 -13.42
C ALA A 345 -17.42 -3.75 -14.17
N THR A 346 -17.41 -5.04 -14.55
CA THR A 346 -16.29 -5.63 -15.30
C THR A 346 -16.21 -5.07 -16.71
N PHE A 347 -17.33 -4.83 -17.37
CA PHE A 347 -17.34 -4.20 -18.70
C PHE A 347 -16.89 -2.74 -18.66
N ALA A 348 -17.33 -1.98 -17.64
CA ALA A 348 -16.83 -0.62 -17.42
C ALA A 348 -15.31 -0.60 -17.20
N GLN A 349 -14.76 -1.55 -16.44
CA GLN A 349 -13.31 -1.70 -16.25
C GLN A 349 -12.59 -2.10 -17.54
N ALA A 350 -13.18 -2.98 -18.36
CA ALA A 350 -12.61 -3.36 -19.64
C ALA A 350 -12.53 -2.16 -20.60
N TRP A 351 -13.58 -1.32 -20.65
CA TRP A 351 -13.58 -0.07 -21.41
C TRP A 351 -12.50 0.90 -20.93
N GLN A 352 -12.37 1.08 -19.62
CA GLN A 352 -11.30 1.91 -19.04
C GLN A 352 -9.91 1.41 -19.45
N HIS A 353 -9.70 0.09 -19.46
CA HIS A 353 -8.43 -0.49 -19.87
C HIS A 353 -8.12 -0.24 -21.35
N GLU A 354 -9.11 -0.39 -22.24
CA GLU A 354 -8.96 -0.11 -23.67
C GLU A 354 -8.66 1.38 -23.93
N GLU A 355 -9.37 2.29 -23.26
CA GLU A 355 -9.09 3.73 -23.34
C GLU A 355 -7.66 4.05 -22.89
N GLU A 356 -7.23 3.45 -21.77
CA GLU A 356 -5.87 3.61 -21.27
C GLU A 356 -4.84 3.04 -22.26
N ASP A 357 -5.11 1.91 -22.91
CA ASP A 357 -4.25 1.34 -23.94
C ASP A 357 -4.12 2.26 -25.15
N ILE A 358 -5.22 2.80 -25.67
CA ILE A 358 -5.22 3.79 -26.76
C ILE A 358 -4.38 5.02 -26.37
N VAL A 359 -4.53 5.52 -25.13
CA VAL A 359 -3.72 6.65 -24.64
C VAL A 359 -2.24 6.27 -24.55
N ARG A 360 -1.91 5.09 -24.02
CA ARG A 360 -0.52 4.60 -23.91
C ARG A 360 0.12 4.43 -25.29
N GLU A 361 -0.61 3.92 -26.26
CA GLU A 361 -0.17 3.81 -27.65
C GLU A 361 0.08 5.20 -28.25
N GLY A 362 -0.87 6.13 -28.10
CA GLY A 362 -0.68 7.51 -28.54
C GLY A 362 0.50 8.23 -27.87
N GLU A 363 0.81 7.93 -26.61
CA GLU A 363 2.02 8.43 -25.96
C GLU A 363 3.31 7.77 -26.48
N ARG A 364 3.28 6.47 -26.79
CA ARG A 364 4.41 5.76 -27.43
C ARG A 364 4.70 6.39 -28.79
N ASP A 365 3.67 6.62 -29.61
CA ASP A 365 3.81 7.27 -30.91
C ASP A 365 4.42 8.68 -30.79
N LYS A 366 3.98 9.48 -29.81
CA LYS A 366 4.56 10.80 -29.53
C LYS A 366 6.03 10.73 -29.12
N ARG A 367 6.39 9.76 -28.27
CA ARG A 367 7.79 9.53 -27.84
C ARG A 367 8.65 9.12 -29.03
N ASP A 368 8.16 8.24 -29.89
CA ASP A 368 8.87 7.78 -31.08
C ASP A 368 9.03 8.90 -32.12
N ALA A 369 7.99 9.72 -32.32
CA ALA A 369 8.07 10.91 -33.16
C ALA A 369 9.11 11.92 -32.64
N LEU A 370 9.15 12.17 -31.33
CA LEU A 370 10.16 13.05 -30.72
C LEU A 370 11.57 12.48 -30.89
N ARG A 371 11.74 11.17 -30.68
CA ARG A 371 13.02 10.48 -30.88
C ARG A 371 13.50 10.63 -32.32
N ALA A 372 12.61 10.49 -33.30
CA ALA A 372 12.94 10.70 -34.72
C ALA A 372 13.42 12.14 -34.98
N VAL A 373 12.69 13.15 -34.49
CA VAL A 373 13.09 14.56 -34.62
C VAL A 373 14.44 14.84 -33.97
N LEU A 374 14.68 14.32 -32.77
CA LEU A 374 15.96 14.48 -32.08
C LEU A 374 17.10 13.78 -32.80
N SER A 375 16.87 12.58 -33.33
CA SER A 375 17.89 11.86 -34.12
C SER A 375 18.28 12.64 -35.38
N GLU A 376 17.32 13.29 -36.04
CA GLU A 376 17.59 14.09 -37.23
C GLU A 376 18.37 15.37 -36.86
N LYS A 377 18.02 16.05 -35.77
CA LYS A 377 18.80 17.19 -35.25
C LYS A 377 20.23 16.79 -34.89
N LEU A 378 20.40 15.64 -34.22
CA LEU A 378 21.72 15.11 -33.89
C LEU A 378 22.52 14.78 -35.15
N ARG A 379 21.88 14.23 -36.18
CA ARG A 379 22.51 13.96 -37.48
C ARG A 379 23.03 15.26 -38.11
N VAL A 380 22.20 16.30 -38.18
CA VAL A 380 22.59 17.61 -38.72
C VAL A 380 23.72 18.24 -37.89
N TRP A 381 23.63 18.20 -36.56
CA TRP A 381 24.66 18.75 -35.69
C TRP A 381 26.02 18.02 -35.83
N ARG A 382 26.01 16.69 -35.95
CA ARG A 382 27.22 15.90 -36.21
C ARG A 382 27.86 16.31 -37.53
N GLN A 383 27.07 16.50 -38.59
CA GLN A 383 27.55 16.99 -39.89
C GLN A 383 28.18 18.37 -39.77
N GLN A 384 27.53 19.31 -39.07
CA GLN A 384 28.09 20.65 -38.84
C GLN A 384 29.40 20.60 -38.04
N LYS A 385 29.49 19.73 -37.03
CA LYS A 385 30.72 19.56 -36.24
C LYS A 385 31.87 18.97 -37.04
N GLU A 386 31.58 18.01 -37.91
CA GLU A 386 32.57 17.46 -38.84
C GLU A 386 33.07 18.53 -39.82
N GLU A 387 32.16 19.36 -40.36
CA GLU A 387 32.54 20.47 -41.24
C GLU A 387 33.39 21.53 -40.52
N GLU A 388 33.00 21.93 -39.30
CA GLU A 388 33.79 22.85 -38.46
C GLU A 388 35.20 22.32 -38.23
N ALA A 389 35.34 21.05 -37.85
CA ALA A 389 36.65 20.42 -37.62
C ALA A 389 37.51 20.39 -38.90
N GLN A 390 36.91 20.14 -40.06
CA GLN A 390 37.63 20.20 -41.34
C GLN A 390 38.11 21.62 -41.68
N LEU A 391 37.31 22.64 -41.37
CA LEU A 391 37.69 24.04 -41.59
C LEU A 391 38.80 24.48 -40.63
N GLU A 392 38.76 24.06 -39.37
CA GLU A 392 39.83 24.31 -38.38
C GLU A 392 41.15 23.69 -38.84
N LEU A 393 41.15 22.42 -39.26
CA LEU A 393 42.34 21.74 -39.77
C LEU A 393 42.95 22.51 -40.96
N ARG A 394 42.12 22.93 -41.93
CA ARG A 394 42.58 23.73 -43.08
C ARG A 394 43.16 25.09 -42.66
N ALA A 395 42.59 25.72 -41.64
CA ALA A 395 43.10 26.99 -41.12
C ALA A 395 44.44 26.82 -40.41
N GLU A 396 44.62 25.73 -39.65
CA GLU A 396 45.89 25.38 -39.01
C GLU A 396 46.98 25.07 -40.04
N GLU A 397 46.66 24.30 -41.09
CA GLU A 397 47.58 24.02 -42.19
C GLU A 397 48.06 25.31 -42.88
N ARG A 398 47.14 26.25 -43.17
CA ARG A 398 47.50 27.56 -43.73
C ARG A 398 48.41 28.36 -42.81
N ARG A 399 48.12 28.42 -41.51
CA ARG A 399 48.98 29.10 -40.53
C ARG A 399 50.38 28.48 -40.47
N ARG A 400 50.49 27.15 -40.56
CA ARG A 400 51.77 26.45 -40.58
C ARG A 400 52.57 26.81 -41.83
N GLN A 401 51.93 26.82 -43.00
CA GLN A 401 52.56 27.22 -44.26
C GLN A 401 53.06 28.67 -44.21
N GLU A 402 52.27 29.60 -43.68
CA GLU A 402 52.69 31.01 -43.52
C GLU A 402 53.90 31.16 -42.59
N LEU A 403 53.98 30.37 -41.51
CA LEU A 403 55.14 30.37 -40.61
C LEU A 403 56.39 29.82 -41.30
N GLU A 404 56.27 28.68 -42.01
CA GLU A 404 57.37 28.07 -42.76
C GLU A 404 57.91 29.01 -43.85
N GLU A 405 57.05 29.76 -44.54
CA GLU A 405 57.46 30.76 -45.52
C GLU A 405 58.22 31.94 -44.90
N ARG A 406 57.79 32.42 -43.73
CA ARG A 406 58.49 33.49 -42.99
C ARG A 406 59.89 33.04 -42.55
N GLU A 407 60.01 31.84 -42.00
CA GLU A 407 61.31 31.29 -41.58
C GLU A 407 62.29 31.16 -42.75
N ARG A 408 61.82 30.75 -43.93
CA ARG A 408 62.64 30.71 -45.15
C ARG A 408 63.14 32.10 -45.56
N GLN A 409 62.28 33.10 -45.51
CA GLN A 409 62.65 34.48 -45.86
C GLN A 409 63.67 35.08 -44.86
N GLU A 410 63.59 34.72 -43.59
CA GLU A 410 64.56 35.15 -42.56
C GLU A 410 65.93 34.48 -42.77
N ALA A 411 65.95 33.17 -43.05
CA ALA A 411 67.18 32.43 -43.31
C ALA A 411 67.95 32.97 -44.53
N GLU A 412 67.26 33.27 -45.64
CA GLU A 412 67.89 33.87 -46.83
C GLU A 412 68.51 35.24 -46.57
N ARG A 413 67.91 36.05 -45.68
CA ARG A 413 68.46 37.36 -45.29
C ARG A 413 69.74 37.21 -44.48
N GLU A 414 69.77 36.24 -43.57
CA GLU A 414 70.92 35.98 -42.72
C GLU A 414 72.14 35.48 -43.53
N GLU A 415 71.93 34.60 -44.51
CA GLU A 415 73.01 34.11 -45.38
C GLU A 415 73.68 35.24 -46.18
N ARG A 416 72.90 36.20 -46.69
CA ARG A 416 73.41 37.36 -47.42
C ARG A 416 74.32 38.24 -46.56
N GLN A 417 74.00 38.41 -45.28
CA GLN A 417 74.82 39.18 -44.34
C GLN A 417 76.15 38.47 -44.03
N ARG A 418 76.12 37.15 -43.81
CA ARG A 418 77.33 36.35 -43.55
C ARG A 418 78.31 36.38 -44.73
N GLN A 419 77.81 36.37 -45.96
CA GLN A 419 78.65 36.46 -47.17
C GLN A 419 79.34 37.83 -47.31
N GLN A 420 78.67 38.93 -46.92
CA GLN A 420 79.25 40.27 -46.96
C GLN A 420 80.38 40.44 -45.93
N GLN A 421 80.18 39.95 -44.70
CA GLN A 421 81.20 40.03 -43.63
C GLN A 421 82.47 39.23 -43.97
N ARG A 422 82.31 38.05 -44.61
CA ARG A 422 83.45 37.21 -45.03
C ARG A 422 84.35 37.89 -46.07
N ARG A 423 83.77 38.73 -46.95
CA ARG A 423 84.54 39.48 -47.97
C ARG A 423 85.37 40.60 -47.35
N GLN A 424 84.83 41.30 -46.35
CA GLN A 424 85.52 42.41 -45.65
C GLN A 424 86.71 41.92 -44.81
N LEU A 425 86.61 40.72 -44.22
CA LEU A 425 87.73 40.12 -43.46
C LEU A 425 88.90 39.70 -44.34
N SER A 426 88.63 39.25 -45.58
CA SER A 426 89.66 38.86 -46.54
C SER A 426 90.52 40.04 -46.99
N THR A 427 89.89 41.19 -47.28
CA THR A 427 90.60 42.41 -47.71
C THR A 427 91.49 42.99 -46.60
N TYR A 428 91.06 42.90 -45.35
CA TYR A 428 91.84 43.39 -44.19
C TYR A 428 93.09 42.54 -43.90
N GLN A 429 93.04 41.23 -44.14
CA GLN A 429 94.18 40.34 -43.91
C GLN A 429 95.32 40.56 -44.91
N GLN A 430 94.99 40.80 -46.19
CA GLN A 430 95.96 41.07 -47.25
C GLN A 430 96.74 42.38 -47.03
N GLU A 431 96.07 43.40 -46.51
CA GLU A 431 96.68 44.72 -46.24
C GLU A 431 97.67 44.66 -45.05
N LYS A 432 97.39 43.80 -44.07
CA LYS A 432 98.24 43.60 -42.89
C LYS A 432 99.54 42.85 -43.21
N GLU A 433 99.54 41.95 -44.18
CA GLU A 433 100.75 41.23 -44.60
C GLU A 433 101.71 42.14 -45.38
N ARG A 434 101.18 43.06 -46.20
CA ARG A 434 102.00 44.02 -46.97
C ARG A 434 102.76 45.00 -46.07
N LEU A 435 102.13 45.48 -45.00
CA LEU A 435 102.77 46.37 -44.04
C LEU A 435 103.89 45.69 -43.23
N ARG A 436 103.82 44.37 -43.03
CA ARG A 436 104.85 43.61 -42.30
C ARG A 436 106.11 43.40 -43.13
N SER A 437 105.99 43.15 -44.43
CA SER A 437 107.15 42.98 -45.31
C SER A 437 107.93 44.29 -45.50
N GLU A 438 107.24 45.42 -45.60
CA GLU A 438 107.85 46.75 -45.71
C GLU A 438 108.60 47.18 -44.43
N ALA A 439 108.14 46.75 -43.25
CA ALA A 439 108.81 47.01 -41.97
C ALA A 439 110.12 46.19 -41.82
N ALA A 440 110.07 44.90 -42.17
CA ALA A 440 111.25 44.01 -42.09
C ALA A 440 112.42 44.50 -42.96
N ALA A 441 112.14 45.00 -44.17
CA ALA A 441 113.16 45.55 -45.07
C ALA A 441 113.82 46.84 -44.53
N ARG A 442 113.12 47.64 -43.73
CA ARG A 442 113.67 48.86 -43.11
C ARG A 442 114.56 48.55 -41.92
N GLU A 443 114.27 47.47 -41.18
CA GLU A 443 115.06 47.02 -40.05
C GLU A 443 116.40 46.42 -40.49
N GLU A 444 116.43 45.64 -41.57
CA GLU A 444 117.67 45.08 -42.13
C GLU A 444 118.63 46.18 -42.62
N ALA A 445 118.13 47.19 -43.33
CA ALA A 445 118.96 48.32 -43.80
C ALA A 445 119.56 49.14 -42.65
N ARG A 446 118.84 49.26 -41.51
CA ARG A 446 119.33 50.00 -40.34
C ARG A 446 120.42 49.23 -39.58
N LEU A 447 120.34 47.90 -39.57
CA LEU A 447 121.27 47.02 -38.87
C LEU A 447 122.65 46.97 -39.54
N GLU A 448 122.70 47.08 -40.87
CA GLU A 448 123.97 47.19 -41.62
C GLU A 448 124.69 48.52 -41.40
N GLN A 449 123.93 49.61 -41.27
CA GLN A 449 124.47 50.95 -41.01
C GLN A 449 125.12 51.05 -39.61
N LEU A 450 124.51 50.41 -38.61
CA LEU A 450 125.02 50.33 -37.23
C LEU A 450 126.32 49.50 -37.14
N LYS A 451 126.43 48.41 -37.90
CA LYS A 451 127.65 47.56 -37.93
C LYS A 451 128.88 48.29 -38.49
N ARG A 452 128.71 49.23 -39.42
CA ARG A 452 129.80 50.09 -39.93
C ARG A 452 130.28 51.10 -38.89
N GLN A 453 129.34 51.74 -38.18
CA GLN A 453 129.66 52.74 -37.16
C GLN A 453 130.40 52.15 -35.95
N LEU A 454 130.10 50.90 -35.57
CA LEU A 454 130.78 50.21 -34.46
C LEU A 454 132.25 49.87 -34.76
N ARG A 455 132.59 49.57 -36.01
CA ARG A 455 133.98 49.29 -36.40
C ARG A 455 134.85 50.54 -36.33
N GLU A 456 134.31 51.68 -36.74
CA GLU A 456 134.99 52.98 -36.68
C GLU A 456 135.10 53.57 -35.27
N GLN A 457 134.23 53.15 -34.33
CA GLN A 457 134.33 53.51 -32.91
C GLN A 457 135.36 52.66 -32.17
N ALA A 458 135.51 51.37 -32.51
CA ALA A 458 136.47 50.48 -31.87
C ALA A 458 137.94 50.96 -32.02
N GLU A 459 138.29 51.53 -33.18
CA GLU A 459 139.63 52.08 -33.43
C GLU A 459 139.90 53.37 -32.63
N ARG A 460 138.87 54.19 -32.40
CA ARG A 460 138.99 55.43 -31.61
C ARG A 460 138.98 55.18 -30.10
N ASP A 461 138.27 54.16 -29.63
CA ASP A 461 138.24 53.79 -28.22
C ASP A 461 139.52 53.07 -27.75
N ALA A 462 140.24 52.36 -28.63
CA ALA A 462 141.56 51.80 -28.31
C ALA A 462 142.59 52.88 -27.93
N GLN A 463 142.57 54.03 -28.59
CA GLN A 463 143.46 55.16 -28.30
C GLN A 463 143.01 55.92 -27.03
N ARG A 464 141.70 55.97 -26.76
CA ARG A 464 141.11 56.60 -25.57
C ARG A 464 141.35 55.83 -24.26
N ILE A 465 141.44 54.49 -24.33
CA ILE A 465 141.70 53.62 -23.17
C ILE A 465 143.15 53.77 -22.69
N GLY A 466 144.11 54.01 -23.59
CA GLY A 466 145.51 54.29 -23.23
C GLY A 466 145.66 55.54 -22.37
N TYR A 467 145.06 56.65 -22.80
CA TYR A 467 145.11 57.94 -22.08
C TYR A 467 144.41 57.91 -20.70
N ARG A 468 143.28 57.19 -20.61
CA ARG A 468 142.53 57.05 -19.34
C ARG A 468 143.20 56.11 -18.32
N ARG A 469 144.13 55.25 -18.76
CA ARG A 469 144.89 54.37 -17.86
C ARG A 469 145.92 55.16 -17.03
N GLU A 470 146.51 56.20 -17.62
CA GLU A 470 147.49 57.08 -16.99
C GLU A 470 146.85 58.10 -16.02
N GLU A 471 145.68 58.65 -16.36
CA GLU A 471 144.92 59.52 -15.43
C GLU A 471 144.44 58.76 -14.18
N ARG A 472 144.13 57.47 -14.32
CA ARG A 472 143.63 56.66 -13.20
C ARG A 472 144.74 56.30 -12.21
N SER A 473 146.01 56.18 -12.63
CA SER A 473 147.12 55.94 -11.70
C SER A 473 147.40 57.17 -10.83
N LYS A 474 147.34 58.38 -11.40
CA LYS A 474 147.52 59.64 -10.67
C LYS A 474 146.40 59.94 -9.68
N ARG A 475 145.16 59.49 -9.94
CA ARG A 475 144.05 59.59 -8.98
C ARG A 475 144.16 58.58 -7.83
N MET A 476 144.59 57.35 -8.10
CA MET A 476 144.77 56.32 -7.06
C MET A 476 145.85 56.70 -6.04
N GLU A 477 146.92 57.37 -6.46
CA GLU A 477 147.98 57.86 -5.55
C GLU A 477 147.49 59.02 -4.68
N ALA A 478 146.65 59.92 -5.21
CA ALA A 478 146.07 61.03 -4.46
C ALA A 478 144.99 60.57 -3.45
N GLU A 479 144.28 59.47 -3.74
CA GLU A 479 143.25 58.91 -2.86
C GLU A 479 143.87 58.12 -1.69
N ARG A 480 144.99 57.40 -1.92
CA ARG A 480 145.77 56.74 -0.85
C ARG A 480 146.26 57.70 0.24
N MET A 481 146.79 58.85 -0.15
CA MET A 481 147.26 59.87 0.79
C MET A 481 146.13 60.48 1.63
N ARG A 482 144.89 60.50 1.12
CA ARG A 482 143.70 60.97 1.85
C ARG A 482 143.13 59.90 2.79
N THR A 483 143.23 58.63 2.41
CA THR A 483 142.78 57.52 3.27
C THR A 483 143.68 57.32 4.49
N GLU A 484 144.99 57.54 4.37
CA GLU A 484 145.92 57.43 5.51
C GLU A 484 145.68 58.51 6.57
N GLN A 485 145.38 59.75 6.14
CA GLN A 485 145.04 60.85 7.06
C GLN A 485 143.68 60.68 7.76
N LEU A 486 142.73 59.99 7.13
CA LEU A 486 141.44 59.63 7.74
C LEU A 486 141.54 58.42 8.67
N ALA A 487 142.47 57.50 8.41
CA ALA A 487 142.71 56.32 9.25
C ALA A 487 143.33 56.70 10.61
N GLU A 488 144.30 57.63 10.64
CA GLU A 488 144.92 58.09 11.89
C GLU A 488 143.93 58.85 12.81
N ALA A 489 142.98 59.59 12.22
CA ALA A 489 141.90 60.24 12.96
C ALA A 489 140.83 59.25 13.47
N GLY A 490 140.71 58.09 12.81
CA GLY A 490 139.81 56.99 13.20
C GLY A 490 140.31 56.23 14.43
N VAL A 491 141.61 55.89 14.48
CA VAL A 491 142.23 55.16 15.60
C VAL A 491 142.05 55.91 16.93
N GLN A 492 142.26 57.24 16.93
CA GLN A 492 142.10 58.07 18.14
C GLN A 492 140.64 58.20 18.62
N ARG A 493 139.66 57.94 17.74
CA ARG A 493 138.23 57.98 18.06
C ARG A 493 137.71 56.61 18.52
N GLU A 494 138.27 55.52 18.00
CA GLU A 494 137.91 54.15 18.39
C GLU A 494 138.46 53.76 19.77
N GLU A 495 139.68 54.16 20.13
CA GLU A 495 140.22 53.93 21.50
C GLU A 495 139.38 54.60 22.60
N ARG A 496 138.77 55.75 22.30
CA ARG A 496 137.83 56.45 23.20
C ARG A 496 136.45 55.78 23.28
N LEU A 497 136.04 55.05 22.26
CA LEU A 497 134.74 54.36 22.19
C LEU A 497 134.81 52.92 22.68
N GLU A 498 135.95 52.23 22.56
CA GLU A 498 136.17 50.88 23.09
C GLU A 498 136.25 50.84 24.62
N HIS A 499 136.88 51.84 25.26
CA HIS A 499 136.84 52.01 26.73
C HIS A 499 135.40 52.17 27.26
N LEU A 500 134.49 52.74 26.47
CA LEU A 500 133.07 52.90 26.83
C LEU A 500 132.22 51.66 26.50
N ARG A 501 132.70 50.76 25.64
CA ARG A 501 131.95 49.58 25.14
C ARG A 501 132.28 48.29 25.89
N GLU A 502 133.44 48.17 26.53
CA GLU A 502 133.74 47.06 27.46
C GLU A 502 132.82 47.03 28.70
N LEU A 503 132.27 48.18 29.10
CA LEU A 503 131.45 48.29 30.30
C LEU A 503 130.03 47.73 30.15
N VAL A 504 129.52 47.46 28.92
CA VAL A 504 128.06 47.38 28.72
C VAL A 504 127.49 46.24 27.87
N ARG A 505 128.18 45.40 27.05
CA ARG A 505 127.34 44.44 26.26
C ARG A 505 127.78 43.05 25.79
N PRO A 506 126.85 42.05 25.89
CA PRO A 506 127.08 40.62 25.62
C PRO A 506 126.73 40.18 24.19
N ARG A 507 127.16 38.97 23.81
CA ARG A 507 127.08 38.37 22.46
C ARG A 507 126.15 37.15 22.41
N VAL A 508 125.33 37.03 21.35
CA VAL A 508 124.73 35.78 20.85
C VAL A 508 124.76 35.78 19.31
N LEU A 509 125.01 34.61 18.70
CA LEU A 509 125.21 34.37 17.25
C LEU A 509 123.90 33.95 16.52
N PRO A 510 123.80 34.10 15.18
CA PRO A 510 122.56 33.89 14.40
C PRO A 510 122.43 32.49 13.75
N ASP A 511 121.19 31.98 13.67
CA ASP A 511 120.82 30.62 13.26
C ASP A 511 120.02 30.57 11.92
N ILE A 512 120.34 29.60 11.05
CA ILE A 512 120.04 29.56 9.60
C ILE A 512 118.74 28.80 9.28
N GLU A 513 118.16 28.07 10.23
CA GLU A 513 116.97 27.22 9.99
C GLU A 513 115.67 28.01 9.70
N ARG A 514 115.65 29.32 9.95
CA ARG A 514 114.50 30.18 9.62
C ARG A 514 114.38 30.49 8.13
N ALA A 515 115.43 30.27 7.34
CA ALA A 515 115.48 30.66 5.93
C ALA A 515 114.85 29.65 4.97
N THR A 516 114.58 28.39 5.40
CA THR A 516 114.20 27.30 4.47
C THR A 516 112.97 26.47 4.88
N GLY A 517 112.09 26.94 5.77
CA GLY A 517 110.89 26.22 6.19
C GLY A 517 109.55 26.73 5.60
N ASP A 518 108.66 25.81 5.21
CA ASP A 518 107.33 26.10 4.63
C ASP A 518 106.35 26.77 5.62
N THR A 519 105.56 27.72 5.12
CA THR A 519 104.64 28.56 5.91
C THR A 519 103.23 27.98 6.07
N ALA A 520 102.57 28.37 7.17
CA ALA A 520 101.32 27.79 7.69
C ALA A 520 100.13 27.78 6.72
N ALA A 521 100.11 28.63 5.68
CA ALA A 521 99.04 28.67 4.69
C ALA A 521 99.08 27.48 3.71
N SER A 522 100.25 26.89 3.47
CA SER A 522 100.41 25.75 2.55
C SER A 522 99.90 24.43 3.14
N LYS A 523 99.95 24.29 4.48
CA LYS A 523 99.46 23.09 5.20
C LYS A 523 97.93 22.99 5.23
N LEU A 524 97.20 24.10 5.20
CA LEU A 524 95.73 24.10 5.32
C LEU A 524 95.01 23.67 4.03
N HIS A 525 95.62 23.89 2.86
CA HIS A 525 94.97 23.58 1.57
C HIS A 525 95.08 22.09 1.17
N GLN A 526 96.09 21.38 1.66
CA GLN A 526 96.27 19.94 1.37
C GLN A 526 95.28 19.04 2.15
N HIS A 527 94.69 19.52 3.26
CA HIS A 527 93.75 18.72 4.07
C HIS A 527 92.30 18.65 3.55
N ARG A 528 91.87 19.49 2.60
CA ARG A 528 90.48 19.46 2.06
C ARG A 528 90.28 18.56 0.83
N ARG A 529 91.36 18.02 0.22
CA ARG A 529 91.29 17.17 -1.00
C ARG A 529 91.48 15.67 -0.75
N ARG A 530 91.62 15.24 0.50
CA ARG A 530 91.65 13.82 0.85
C ARG A 530 90.66 13.59 1.98
N GLY A 531 89.59 12.85 1.67
CA GLY A 531 88.62 12.43 2.68
C GLY A 531 89.31 11.59 3.74
N GLN A 532 89.11 11.97 4.99
CA GLN A 532 89.27 11.11 6.16
C GLN A 532 88.48 11.75 7.31
N SER A 533 87.51 11.01 7.83
CA SER A 533 87.16 11.04 9.24
C SER A 533 86.66 9.65 9.63
N SER A 534 87.56 8.83 10.16
CA SER A 534 87.27 8.11 11.41
C SER A 534 87.49 9.14 12.52
N ALA A 535 86.43 9.52 13.25
CA ALA A 535 86.09 8.92 14.55
C ALA A 535 87.21 9.28 15.54
N ASP A 536 87.04 10.35 16.30
CA ASP A 536 86.46 10.40 17.67
C ASP A 536 87.60 11.07 18.49
N GLU A 537 87.42 11.94 19.48
CA GLU A 537 86.37 12.14 20.46
C GLU A 537 86.71 13.48 21.16
N GLU A 538 85.66 14.17 21.64
CA GLU A 538 85.54 14.92 22.91
C GLU A 538 86.56 16.02 23.30
N ALA A 539 86.20 17.13 23.93
CA ALA A 539 84.96 17.78 24.38
C ALA A 539 85.41 19.25 24.66
N ASP A 540 84.57 20.28 24.56
CA ASP A 540 83.77 20.74 25.70
C ASP A 540 82.75 21.83 25.29
N GLU A 541 81.57 21.65 25.88
CA GLU A 541 80.33 22.44 26.04
C GLU A 541 80.44 23.95 26.39
N PRO A 542 79.31 24.72 26.57
CA PRO A 542 77.89 24.39 26.35
C PRO A 542 77.05 25.46 25.61
N LEU A 543 75.88 25.02 25.16
CA LEU A 543 74.73 25.84 24.74
C LEU A 543 74.03 26.51 25.94
N PRO A 544 73.37 27.67 25.75
CA PRO A 544 72.23 28.06 26.57
C PRO A 544 70.91 27.77 25.85
N VAL A 545 70.19 26.78 26.39
CA VAL A 545 68.77 26.49 26.17
C VAL A 545 67.96 27.31 27.18
N HIS A 546 67.09 28.20 26.70
CA HIS A 546 65.84 28.51 27.40
C HIS A 546 64.72 28.67 26.37
N ALA A 547 63.89 27.63 26.30
CA ALA A 547 62.63 27.60 25.57
C ALA A 547 61.60 28.56 26.19
N PRO A 548 60.64 29.03 25.39
CA PRO A 548 59.29 28.49 25.54
C PRO A 548 58.94 27.62 24.34
N GLY A 549 58.21 26.53 24.61
CA GLY A 549 57.89 25.45 23.68
C GLY A 549 57.07 25.87 22.45
N PRO A 550 56.73 24.91 21.57
CA PRO A 550 56.20 25.21 20.25
C PRO A 550 54.84 25.89 20.37
N THR A 551 54.80 27.21 20.10
CA THR A 551 53.57 27.84 19.62
C THR A 551 53.16 27.06 18.39
N ALA A 552 51.97 26.47 18.41
CA ALA A 552 51.40 25.78 17.28
C ALA A 552 51.71 26.62 16.02
N THR A 553 52.35 26.01 15.02
CA THR A 553 52.52 26.62 13.70
C THR A 553 51.17 26.61 13.00
N THR A 554 50.21 27.31 13.59
CA THR A 554 48.96 27.69 12.96
C THR A 554 49.25 28.90 12.10
N PHE A 555 48.71 28.91 10.90
CA PHE A 555 48.76 30.05 10.01
C PHE A 555 48.16 31.26 10.71
N THR A 556 48.85 32.40 10.67
CA THR A 556 48.27 33.68 11.12
C THR A 556 47.15 34.10 10.16
N ASP A 557 46.14 34.84 10.64
CA ASP A 557 45.03 35.30 9.78
C ASP A 557 45.52 36.00 8.50
N LYS A 558 46.64 36.73 8.58
CA LYS A 558 47.27 37.36 7.42
C LYS A 558 47.83 36.35 6.42
N GLN A 559 48.34 35.20 6.87
CA GLN A 559 48.81 34.11 6.02
C GLN A 559 47.66 33.30 5.41
N ILE A 560 46.54 33.13 6.13
CA ILE A 560 45.33 32.47 5.61
C ILE A 560 44.67 33.35 4.54
N LEU A 561 44.56 34.65 4.78
CA LEU A 561 43.98 35.62 3.84
C LEU A 561 44.89 35.93 2.63
N ALA A 562 46.16 35.52 2.67
CA ALA A 562 47.05 35.63 1.52
C ALA A 562 46.75 34.57 0.44
N ASP A 563 46.11 33.45 0.80
CA ASP A 563 45.73 32.42 -0.15
C ASP A 563 44.64 32.97 -1.10
N PRO A 564 44.87 33.00 -2.44
CA PRO A 564 43.89 33.49 -3.40
C PRO A 564 42.57 32.71 -3.36
N ARG A 565 42.56 31.45 -2.89
CA ARG A 565 41.34 30.64 -2.75
C ARG A 565 40.44 31.17 -1.65
N VAL A 566 41.01 31.50 -0.50
CA VAL A 566 40.28 32.06 0.66
C VAL A 566 39.74 33.44 0.29
N ARG A 567 40.49 34.23 -0.48
CA ARG A 567 40.02 35.52 -1.00
C ARG A 567 38.87 35.37 -2.00
N LEU A 568 38.96 34.43 -2.94
CA LEU A 568 37.91 34.15 -3.91
C LEU A 568 36.64 33.67 -3.21
N GLU A 569 36.77 32.70 -2.30
CA GLU A 569 35.65 32.19 -1.51
C GLU A 569 34.98 33.28 -0.68
N GLY A 570 35.77 34.14 -0.01
CA GLY A 570 35.28 35.29 0.73
C GLY A 570 34.52 36.28 -0.15
N ALA A 571 35.04 36.59 -1.35
CA ALA A 571 34.36 37.45 -2.31
C ALA A 571 33.05 36.83 -2.82
N LEU A 572 33.02 35.50 -3.07
CA LEU A 572 31.82 34.78 -3.49
C LEU A 572 30.76 34.69 -2.37
N ARG A 573 31.18 34.57 -1.11
CA ARG A 573 30.31 34.68 0.07
C ARG A 573 29.71 36.08 0.20
N GLN A 574 30.52 37.13 0.06
CA GLN A 574 30.06 38.52 0.11
C GLN A 574 29.09 38.84 -1.03
N ALA A 575 29.30 38.27 -2.22
CA ALA A 575 28.40 38.41 -3.36
C ALA A 575 27.16 37.49 -3.30
N GLY A 576 27.04 36.59 -2.31
CA GLY A 576 25.94 35.64 -2.19
C GLY A 576 25.92 34.52 -3.25
N LEU A 577 27.02 34.32 -3.98
CA LEU A 577 27.09 33.46 -5.17
C LEU A 577 27.65 32.05 -4.89
N ILE A 578 27.97 31.71 -3.64
CA ILE A 578 28.71 30.48 -3.33
C ILE A 578 27.94 29.18 -3.64
N GLY A 579 26.61 29.26 -3.70
CA GLY A 579 25.74 28.12 -4.04
C GLY A 579 25.65 27.83 -5.54
N ASN A 580 26.07 28.75 -6.41
CA ASN A 580 25.99 28.61 -7.85
C ASN A 580 26.99 27.56 -8.35
N ASP A 581 26.57 26.70 -9.28
CA ASP A 581 27.43 25.65 -9.84
C ASP A 581 28.66 26.25 -10.56
N TYR A 582 28.53 27.45 -11.12
CA TYR A 582 29.66 28.21 -11.63
C TYR A 582 30.69 28.59 -10.56
N ALA A 583 30.24 28.99 -9.36
CA ALA A 583 31.13 29.30 -8.24
C ALA A 583 31.83 28.04 -7.71
N LYS A 584 31.12 26.90 -7.69
CA LYS A 584 31.71 25.59 -7.34
C LYS A 584 32.76 25.16 -8.36
N GLU A 585 32.52 25.35 -9.65
CA GLU A 585 33.52 25.08 -10.70
C GLU A 585 34.73 26.01 -10.60
N LEU A 586 34.53 27.29 -10.30
CA LEU A 586 35.62 28.26 -10.16
C LEU A 586 36.56 27.90 -8.99
N LEU A 587 35.98 27.53 -7.84
CA LEU A 587 36.72 27.05 -6.67
C LEU A 587 37.48 25.75 -6.97
N ARG A 588 36.87 24.81 -7.71
CA ARG A 588 37.53 23.57 -8.15
C ARG A 588 38.70 23.84 -9.10
N ARG A 589 38.57 24.79 -10.04
CA ARG A 589 39.66 25.16 -10.97
C ARG A 589 40.83 25.85 -10.27
N GLN A 590 40.58 26.68 -9.26
CA GLN A 590 41.65 27.29 -8.47
C GLN A 590 42.28 26.35 -7.43
N ALA A 591 41.79 25.11 -7.29
CA ALA A 591 42.32 24.11 -6.36
C ALA A 591 43.66 23.45 -6.80
N GLY A 592 44.29 23.92 -7.88
CA GLY A 592 45.64 23.47 -8.29
C GLY A 592 46.77 24.11 -7.45
N PRO A 593 47.94 23.45 -7.28
CA PRO A 593 49.06 23.98 -6.51
C PRO A 593 49.54 25.36 -7.04
N LEU A 594 49.85 26.30 -6.13
CA LEU A 594 50.31 27.65 -6.48
C LEU A 594 51.72 27.67 -7.11
N GLU A 595 52.53 26.65 -6.87
CA GLU A 595 53.81 26.45 -7.54
C GLU A 595 53.77 25.18 -8.40
N ARG A 596 54.29 25.28 -9.63
CA ARG A 596 54.50 24.10 -10.48
C ARG A 596 55.62 23.26 -9.88
N TYR A 597 55.41 21.96 -9.75
CA TYR A 597 56.45 21.02 -9.35
C TYR A 597 57.72 21.24 -10.18
N ARG A 598 58.88 21.24 -9.53
CA ARG A 598 60.18 21.28 -10.23
C ARG A 598 60.25 20.10 -11.19
N LYS A 599 60.91 20.31 -12.33
CA LYS A 599 60.93 19.38 -13.48
C LYS A 599 61.38 17.95 -13.10
N ASP A 600 62.16 17.86 -12.03
CA ASP A 600 62.81 16.64 -11.51
C ASP A 600 61.90 15.84 -10.55
N GLN A 601 60.77 16.44 -10.10
CA GLN A 601 59.81 15.84 -9.16
C GLN A 601 58.50 15.37 -9.85
N VAL A 602 58.43 15.43 -11.18
CA VAL A 602 57.27 14.94 -11.92
C VAL A 602 57.33 13.42 -12.00
N SER A 603 56.47 12.75 -11.25
CA SER A 603 56.24 11.30 -11.32
C SER A 603 55.81 10.89 -12.74
N THR A 604 56.47 9.89 -13.32
CA THR A 604 56.12 9.30 -14.62
C THR A 604 54.87 8.42 -14.59
N VAL A 605 54.30 8.18 -13.40
CA VAL A 605 53.22 7.21 -13.18
C VAL A 605 51.87 7.67 -13.77
N PHE A 606 51.65 8.98 -13.95
CA PHE A 606 50.36 9.52 -14.44
C PHE A 606 50.38 10.00 -15.90
N LYS A 607 51.34 9.56 -16.72
CA LYS A 607 51.35 9.90 -18.16
C LYS A 607 50.31 9.14 -19.00
N TYR A 608 49.56 8.20 -18.41
CA TYR A 608 48.63 7.34 -19.14
C TYR A 608 47.14 7.70 -19.02
N GLU A 609 46.75 8.68 -18.20
CA GLU A 609 45.32 9.01 -18.01
C GLU A 609 44.82 10.22 -18.83
N GLN A 610 45.70 10.97 -19.49
CA GLN A 610 45.29 12.06 -20.40
C GLN A 610 45.04 11.62 -21.86
N GLN A 611 45.24 10.34 -22.19
CA GLN A 611 44.97 9.80 -23.54
C GLN A 611 43.63 9.06 -23.67
N GLN A 612 42.82 8.94 -22.61
CA GLN A 612 41.53 8.22 -22.67
C GLN A 612 40.28 9.11 -22.61
N GLN A 613 40.40 10.44 -22.57
CA GLN A 613 39.25 11.37 -22.63
C GLN A 613 39.05 12.04 -24.00
N GLN A 614 39.65 11.49 -25.05
CA GLN A 614 39.35 11.87 -26.44
C GLN A 614 39.05 10.61 -27.27
N GLN A 615 37.90 10.00 -27.01
CA GLN A 615 37.19 9.22 -28.03
C GLN A 615 35.73 9.66 -28.03
N PRO A 616 35.16 10.03 -29.19
CA PRO A 616 33.78 10.48 -29.28
C PRO A 616 32.80 9.29 -29.40
N HIS A 617 31.64 9.42 -28.74
CA HIS A 617 30.38 8.76 -29.11
C HIS A 617 29.29 9.82 -29.24
#